data_AF-A0A413VY83-F1
#
_entry.id   AF-A0A413VY83-F1
#
_cell.length_a   1.000
_cell.length_b   1.000
_cell.length_c   1.000
_cell.angle_alpha   90.00
_cell.angle_beta   90.00
_cell.angle_gamma   90.00
#
_symmetry.space_group_name_H-M   'P 1'
#
loop_
_entity.id
_entity.type
_entity.pdbx_description
1 polymer ?
#
loop_
_entity_poly.entity_id
_entity_poly.type
_entity_poly.pdbx_seq_one_letter_code
_entity_poly.pdbx_strand_id
1 'polypeptide(L)'
;MAKPRIFISSTFYDLRQIRVELDKFLENLGYEPVRNEEGDIPYGKEEALQNYCYKEISNIDILVSIIGSRYGSSGISKEKEQEYSVSQLEVKTALKEDKQVFIFIDKNVFTEYETYILNKNNKDVVYKYVDNVNIYKFIEEIKALPHNNNIKGFETAEDITSYLKEQFAGLFKQFMLESKRVKETLVIKDIESTAKTLREMVDYLKEESQGKDEEMNRIIRVSHPIVNRIKQVLGVDYNIYIEGIADLEALLNARGYRLVEGFPDSYWERTFNRSNSKVVKRIFIEESLFEEGKLKYIKQADWDDNFIKTEETETKNNLLNDDLPF
;
A
#
# COMPACT_ATOMS: atom_id res chain seq x y z
N MET A 1 -11.22 -0.33 19.11
CA MET A 1 -10.79 -0.69 17.74
C MET A 1 -11.98 -1.27 17.01
N ALA A 2 -12.17 -0.94 15.73
CA ALA A 2 -13.20 -1.58 14.92
C ALA A 2 -12.81 -3.06 14.73
N LYS A 3 -13.71 -3.98 15.11
CA LYS A 3 -13.54 -5.42 14.94
C LYS A 3 -14.33 -5.87 13.71
N PRO A 4 -13.79 -6.76 12.87
CA PRO A 4 -14.57 -7.40 11.82
C PRO A 4 -15.81 -8.09 12.41
N ARG A 5 -16.98 -7.80 11.82
CA ARG A 5 -18.27 -8.34 12.25
C ARG A 5 -18.65 -9.49 11.33
N ILE A 6 -18.84 -10.68 11.91
CA ILE A 6 -19.06 -11.91 11.16
C ILE A 6 -20.42 -12.50 11.52
N PHE A 7 -21.33 -12.55 10.55
CA PHE A 7 -22.66 -13.09 10.76
C PHE A 7 -22.70 -14.60 10.57
N ILE A 8 -23.24 -15.33 11.54
CA ILE A 8 -23.40 -16.79 11.45
C ILE A 8 -24.85 -17.13 11.09
N SER A 9 -25.09 -17.42 9.81
CA SER A 9 -26.38 -17.84 9.28
C SER A 9 -26.50 -19.36 9.29
N SER A 10 -27.45 -19.90 10.07
CA SER A 10 -27.75 -21.33 10.08
C SER A 10 -29.12 -21.60 10.69
N THR A 11 -29.61 -22.83 10.57
CA THR A 11 -30.67 -23.31 11.46
C THR A 11 -30.13 -23.46 12.89
N PHE A 12 -31.01 -23.32 13.89
CA PHE A 12 -30.58 -23.25 15.28
C PHE A 12 -30.40 -24.63 15.93
N TYR A 13 -31.46 -25.45 15.91
CA TYR A 13 -31.54 -26.64 16.78
C TYR A 13 -30.55 -27.74 16.41
N ASP A 14 -30.38 -28.03 15.13
CA ASP A 14 -29.50 -29.09 14.63
C ASP A 14 -28.02 -28.69 14.62
N LEU A 15 -27.73 -27.39 14.54
CA LEU A 15 -26.35 -26.87 14.42
C LEU A 15 -25.87 -26.15 15.69
N ARG A 16 -26.60 -26.27 16.81
CA ARG A 16 -26.32 -25.56 18.06
C ARG A 16 -24.87 -25.71 18.54
N GLN A 17 -24.34 -26.94 18.52
CA GLN A 17 -22.97 -27.19 18.95
C GLN A 17 -21.95 -26.51 18.04
N ILE A 18 -22.14 -26.61 16.73
CA ILE A 18 -21.27 -25.99 15.73
C ILE A 18 -21.27 -24.46 15.87
N ARG A 19 -22.44 -23.86 16.09
CA ARG A 19 -22.58 -22.41 16.34
C ARG A 19 -21.73 -21.98 17.54
N VAL A 20 -21.88 -22.65 18.69
CA VAL A 20 -21.11 -22.33 19.91
C VAL A 20 -19.60 -22.48 19.71
N GLU A 21 -19.17 -23.49 18.95
CA GLU A 21 -17.75 -23.68 18.64
C GLU A 21 -17.22 -22.58 17.71
N LEU A 22 -18.03 -22.14 16.74
CA LEU A 22 -17.70 -21.02 15.86
C LEU A 22 -17.65 -19.69 16.59
N ASP A 23 -18.57 -19.42 17.51
CA ASP A 23 -18.55 -18.20 18.33
C ASP A 23 -17.24 -18.08 19.08
N LYS A 24 -16.86 -19.13 19.82
CA LYS A 24 -15.59 -19.19 20.55
C LYS A 24 -14.40 -19.02 19.62
N PHE A 25 -14.42 -19.64 18.45
CA PHE A 25 -13.36 -19.51 17.46
C PHE A 25 -13.21 -18.05 16.99
N LEU A 26 -14.31 -17.39 16.63
CA LEU A 26 -14.30 -16.01 16.14
C LEU A 26 -13.89 -15.02 17.22
N GLU A 27 -14.40 -15.18 18.44
CA GLU A 27 -14.00 -14.36 19.60
C GLU A 27 -12.50 -14.52 19.91
N ASN A 28 -11.98 -15.74 19.86
CA ASN A 28 -10.56 -16.02 20.08
C ASN A 28 -9.66 -15.38 19.01
N LEU A 29 -10.16 -15.17 17.79
CA LEU A 29 -9.47 -14.42 16.74
C LEU A 29 -9.60 -12.89 16.91
N GLY A 30 -10.43 -12.43 17.84
CA GLY A 30 -10.70 -11.01 18.06
C GLY A 30 -11.79 -10.41 17.16
N TYR A 31 -12.58 -11.26 16.49
CA TYR A 31 -13.73 -10.86 15.69
C TYR A 31 -15.00 -10.76 16.53
N GLU A 32 -16.01 -10.08 16.00
CA GLU A 32 -17.32 -9.94 16.63
C GLU A 32 -18.31 -10.88 15.92
N PRO A 33 -18.66 -12.03 16.52
CA PRO A 33 -19.71 -12.87 15.97
C PRO A 33 -21.07 -12.18 16.13
N VAL A 34 -21.86 -12.16 15.06
CA VAL A 34 -23.21 -11.60 15.07
C VAL A 34 -24.21 -12.72 14.79
N ARG A 35 -25.22 -12.85 15.65
CA ARG A 35 -26.30 -13.83 15.52
C ARG A 35 -27.66 -13.16 15.73
N ASN A 36 -28.67 -13.72 15.10
CA ASN A 36 -30.05 -13.29 15.23
C ASN A 36 -30.69 -13.60 16.60
N GLU A 37 -30.05 -14.39 17.48
CA GLU A 37 -30.70 -14.97 18.67
C GLU A 37 -30.20 -14.39 20.00
N GLU A 38 -29.00 -13.83 20.03
CA GLU A 38 -28.36 -13.37 21.28
C GLU A 38 -28.65 -11.91 21.64
N GLY A 39 -29.56 -11.25 20.92
CA GLY A 39 -29.98 -9.88 21.24
C GLY A 39 -28.98 -8.80 20.81
N ASP A 40 -27.97 -9.16 20.01
CA ASP A 40 -27.00 -8.22 19.43
C ASP A 40 -27.60 -7.34 18.32
N ILE A 41 -28.85 -7.61 17.92
CA ILE A 41 -29.58 -6.86 16.90
C ILE A 41 -30.62 -5.96 17.59
N PRO A 42 -30.55 -4.64 17.43
CA PRO A 42 -31.55 -3.74 18.02
C PRO A 42 -32.91 -3.93 17.35
N TYR A 43 -33.86 -4.52 18.07
CA TYR A 43 -35.23 -4.68 17.58
C TYR A 43 -36.06 -3.41 17.80
N GLY A 44 -36.66 -2.92 16.73
CA GLY A 44 -37.69 -1.88 16.81
C GLY A 44 -39.10 -2.46 16.99
N LYS A 45 -40.09 -1.59 17.22
CA LYS A 45 -41.50 -1.98 17.39
C LYS A 45 -42.28 -2.16 16.09
N GLU A 46 -41.74 -1.71 14.97
CA GLU A 46 -42.53 -1.49 13.74
C GLU A 46 -42.48 -2.63 12.72
N GLU A 47 -41.46 -3.48 12.76
CA GLU A 47 -41.27 -4.56 11.78
C GLU A 47 -41.15 -5.94 12.44
N ALA A 48 -41.26 -7.00 11.64
CA ALA A 48 -40.99 -8.36 12.10
C ALA A 48 -39.50 -8.55 12.43
N LEU A 49 -39.18 -9.38 13.43
CA LEU A 49 -37.82 -9.66 13.90
C LEU A 49 -36.83 -9.96 12.76
N GLN A 50 -37.27 -10.74 11.78
CA GLN A 50 -36.48 -11.16 10.61
C GLN A 50 -36.00 -9.97 9.76
N ASN A 51 -36.80 -8.90 9.65
CA ASN A 51 -36.41 -7.72 8.86
C ASN A 51 -35.26 -6.94 9.52
N TYR A 52 -35.22 -6.91 10.86
CA TYR A 52 -34.08 -6.33 11.58
C TYR A 52 -32.81 -7.15 11.35
N CYS A 53 -32.91 -8.48 11.28
CA CYS A 53 -31.78 -9.35 10.91
C CYS A 53 -31.27 -9.04 9.50
N TYR A 54 -32.16 -8.86 8.52
CA TYR A 54 -31.75 -8.52 7.15
C TYR A 54 -31.10 -7.14 7.05
N LYS A 55 -31.57 -6.17 7.84
CA LYS A 55 -30.92 -4.85 7.92
C LYS A 55 -29.53 -4.95 8.54
N GLU A 56 -29.34 -5.84 9.51
CA GLU A 56 -28.05 -6.03 10.14
C GLU A 56 -26.99 -6.60 9.20
N ILE A 57 -27.40 -7.34 8.17
CA ILE A 57 -26.49 -7.85 7.12
C ILE A 57 -25.80 -6.72 6.34
N SER A 58 -26.37 -5.52 6.27
CA SER A 58 -25.64 -4.38 5.69
C SER A 58 -24.47 -3.91 6.58
N ASN A 59 -24.53 -4.17 7.89
CA ASN A 59 -23.53 -3.71 8.88
C ASN A 59 -22.44 -4.75 9.21
N ILE A 60 -22.44 -5.91 8.56
CA ILE A 60 -21.41 -6.95 8.73
C ILE A 60 -20.36 -6.88 7.62
N ASP A 61 -19.21 -7.50 7.86
CA ASP A 61 -18.13 -7.62 6.87
C ASP A 61 -18.17 -8.97 6.14
N ILE A 62 -18.48 -10.05 6.86
CA ILE A 62 -18.46 -11.43 6.34
C ILE A 62 -19.72 -12.16 6.81
N LEU A 63 -20.32 -12.96 5.93
CA LEU A 63 -21.35 -13.94 6.29
C LEU A 63 -20.81 -15.36 6.18
N VAL A 64 -20.97 -16.14 7.25
CA VAL A 64 -20.71 -17.58 7.28
C VAL A 64 -22.05 -18.31 7.29
N SER A 65 -22.35 -19.03 6.22
CA SER A 65 -23.57 -19.82 6.06
C SER A 65 -23.28 -21.29 6.33
N ILE A 66 -24.08 -21.90 7.20
CA ILE A 66 -24.01 -23.33 7.54
C ILE A 66 -25.35 -23.97 7.19
N ILE A 67 -25.34 -24.82 6.18
CA ILE A 67 -26.51 -25.50 5.65
C ILE A 67 -26.51 -26.94 6.19
N GLY A 68 -27.46 -27.22 7.07
CA GLY A 68 -27.70 -28.54 7.66
C GLY A 68 -28.85 -29.31 7.00
N SER A 69 -29.36 -30.29 7.74
CA SER A 69 -30.47 -31.16 7.33
C SER A 69 -31.85 -30.49 7.43
N ARG A 70 -31.94 -29.39 8.19
CA ARG A 70 -33.19 -28.71 8.50
C ARG A 70 -33.40 -27.50 7.59
N TYR A 71 -34.63 -27.32 7.12
CA TYR A 71 -35.01 -26.15 6.34
C TYR A 71 -35.10 -24.88 7.21
N GLY A 72 -35.57 -25.05 8.45
CA GLY A 72 -35.77 -23.95 9.40
C GLY A 72 -37.13 -23.26 9.25
N SER A 73 -37.24 -22.05 9.79
CA SER A 73 -38.48 -21.26 9.73
C SER A 73 -38.65 -20.60 8.36
N SER A 74 -39.89 -20.61 7.84
CA SER A 74 -40.24 -19.88 6.62
C SER A 74 -39.96 -18.38 6.79
N GLY A 75 -39.25 -17.82 5.83
CA GLY A 75 -38.99 -16.39 5.77
C GLY A 75 -40.17 -15.63 5.17
N ILE A 76 -40.35 -14.38 5.59
CA ILE A 76 -41.35 -13.49 5.00
C ILE A 76 -40.71 -12.78 3.78
N SER A 77 -40.97 -13.27 2.57
CA SER A 77 -40.62 -12.58 1.32
C SER A 77 -41.87 -11.95 0.67
N LYS A 78 -41.79 -10.67 0.28
CA LYS A 78 -42.88 -9.96 -0.43
C LYS A 78 -42.92 -10.26 -1.94
N GLU A 79 -41.92 -10.95 -2.47
CA GLU A 79 -41.78 -11.24 -3.90
C GLU A 79 -41.96 -12.75 -4.18
N LYS A 80 -43.14 -13.08 -4.72
CA LYS A 80 -43.61 -14.28 -5.45
C LYS A 80 -42.96 -15.67 -5.21
N GLU A 81 -43.86 -16.64 -4.93
CA GLU A 81 -43.88 -18.08 -5.29
C GLU A 81 -42.78 -19.06 -4.82
N GLN A 82 -41.68 -18.61 -4.23
CA GLN A 82 -40.78 -19.51 -3.48
C GLN A 82 -40.70 -19.09 -2.02
N GLU A 83 -41.22 -19.94 -1.14
CA GLU A 83 -40.92 -19.88 0.28
C GLU A 83 -39.42 -20.20 0.44
N TYR A 84 -38.64 -19.19 0.78
CA TYR A 84 -37.26 -19.33 1.25
C TYR A 84 -37.28 -19.33 2.77
N SER A 85 -36.37 -20.06 3.41
CA SER A 85 -36.23 -19.98 4.86
C SER A 85 -35.52 -18.69 5.26
N VAL A 86 -35.61 -18.31 6.53
CA VAL A 86 -34.93 -17.13 7.06
C VAL A 86 -33.44 -17.16 6.73
N SER A 87 -32.75 -18.29 6.96
CA SER A 87 -31.32 -18.43 6.66
C SER A 87 -30.99 -18.34 5.16
N GLN A 88 -31.88 -18.83 4.30
CA GLN A 88 -31.72 -18.66 2.85
C GLN A 88 -31.85 -17.18 2.44
N LEU A 89 -32.80 -16.46 3.03
CA LEU A 89 -32.96 -15.02 2.79
C LEU A 89 -31.78 -14.22 3.34
N GLU A 90 -31.18 -14.61 4.47
CA GLU A 90 -29.95 -14.00 4.98
C GLU A 90 -28.81 -14.10 3.95
N VAL A 91 -28.56 -15.31 3.43
CA VAL A 91 -27.54 -15.51 2.40
C VAL A 91 -27.81 -14.69 1.14
N LYS A 92 -29.06 -14.70 0.64
CA LYS A 92 -29.44 -13.91 -0.55
C LYS A 92 -29.27 -12.41 -0.31
N THR A 93 -29.55 -11.93 0.90
CA THR A 93 -29.37 -10.52 1.27
C THR A 93 -27.88 -10.16 1.30
N ALA A 94 -27.03 -11.01 1.89
CA ALA A 94 -25.58 -10.79 1.91
C ALA A 94 -24.97 -10.78 0.50
N LEU A 95 -25.41 -11.68 -0.38
CA LEU A 95 -25.00 -11.70 -1.78
C LEU A 95 -25.45 -10.44 -2.55
N LYS A 96 -26.65 -9.94 -2.27
CA LYS A 96 -27.17 -8.70 -2.88
C LYS A 96 -26.39 -7.46 -2.44
N GLU A 97 -25.93 -7.44 -1.18
CA GLU A 97 -25.14 -6.37 -0.58
C GLU A 97 -23.62 -6.52 -0.83
N ASP A 98 -23.23 -7.43 -1.73
CA ASP A 98 -21.83 -7.72 -2.12
C ASP A 98 -20.91 -8.04 -0.93
N LYS A 99 -21.45 -8.72 0.09
CA LYS A 99 -20.69 -9.19 1.26
C LYS A 99 -19.87 -10.42 0.91
N GLN A 100 -18.76 -10.62 1.61
CA GLN A 100 -18.00 -11.87 1.52
C GLN A 100 -18.80 -13.00 2.17
N VAL A 101 -19.13 -14.04 1.39
CA VAL A 101 -19.90 -15.19 1.88
C VAL A 101 -19.04 -16.45 1.85
N PHE A 102 -19.05 -17.21 2.95
CA PHE A 102 -18.51 -18.57 3.03
C PHE A 102 -19.64 -19.56 3.28
N ILE A 103 -19.76 -20.59 2.45
CA ILE A 103 -20.89 -21.52 2.49
C ILE A 103 -20.39 -22.91 2.84
N PHE A 104 -20.89 -23.44 3.95
CA PHE A 104 -20.60 -24.77 4.47
C PHE A 104 -21.85 -25.63 4.41
N ILE A 105 -21.73 -26.85 3.88
CA ILE A 105 -22.85 -27.79 3.77
C ILE A 105 -22.50 -29.08 4.49
N ASP A 106 -23.43 -29.61 5.29
CA ASP A 106 -23.27 -30.92 5.92
C ASP A 106 -22.95 -31.96 4.85
N LYS A 107 -21.92 -32.78 5.07
CA LYS A 107 -21.43 -33.72 4.06
C LYS A 107 -22.49 -34.71 3.61
N ASN A 108 -23.38 -35.17 4.51
CA ASN A 108 -24.44 -36.10 4.13
C ASN A 108 -25.48 -35.44 3.24
N VAL A 109 -25.85 -34.20 3.56
CA VAL A 109 -26.73 -33.36 2.73
C VAL A 109 -26.07 -33.10 1.37
N PHE A 110 -24.77 -32.81 1.35
CA PHE A 110 -24.04 -32.53 0.12
C PHE A 110 -23.90 -33.77 -0.78
N THR A 111 -23.69 -34.96 -0.21
CA THR A 111 -23.67 -36.22 -0.96
C THR A 111 -25.06 -36.57 -1.50
N GLU A 112 -26.12 -36.40 -0.71
CA GLU A 112 -27.48 -36.66 -1.18
C GLU A 112 -27.95 -35.63 -2.22
N TYR A 113 -27.44 -34.40 -2.17
CA TYR A 113 -27.65 -33.40 -3.22
C TYR A 113 -27.20 -33.87 -4.61
N GLU A 114 -26.09 -34.62 -4.71
CA GLU A 114 -25.68 -35.21 -6.00
C GLU A 114 -26.71 -36.23 -6.52
N THR A 115 -27.30 -37.00 -5.61
CA THR A 115 -28.40 -37.91 -5.93
C THR A 115 -29.66 -37.14 -6.36
N TYR A 116 -29.95 -36.00 -5.71
CA TYR A 116 -31.03 -35.11 -6.11
C TYR A 116 -30.86 -34.61 -7.55
N ILE A 117 -29.65 -34.21 -7.96
CA ILE A 117 -29.39 -33.73 -9.33
C ILE A 117 -29.80 -34.76 -10.38
N LEU A 118 -29.49 -36.05 -10.14
CA LEU A 118 -29.82 -37.14 -11.06
C LEU A 118 -31.33 -37.43 -11.11
N ASN A 119 -32.06 -37.09 -10.05
CA ASN A 119 -33.46 -37.44 -9.86
C ASN A 119 -34.41 -36.22 -9.87
N LYS A 120 -33.97 -35.05 -10.35
CA LYS A 120 -34.76 -33.79 -10.34
C LYS A 120 -36.18 -33.92 -10.90
N ASN A 121 -36.35 -34.75 -11.93
CA ASN A 121 -37.63 -34.92 -12.61
C ASN A 121 -38.52 -35.99 -11.95
N ASN A 122 -38.02 -36.72 -10.96
CA ASN A 122 -38.72 -37.79 -10.28
C ASN A 122 -39.30 -37.30 -8.94
N LYS A 123 -40.63 -37.16 -8.88
CA LYS A 123 -41.35 -36.69 -7.69
C LYS A 123 -41.55 -37.79 -6.63
N ASP A 124 -41.25 -39.04 -6.98
CA ASP A 124 -41.47 -40.20 -6.10
C ASP A 124 -40.25 -40.49 -5.21
N VAL A 125 -39.13 -39.77 -5.40
CA VAL A 125 -37.92 -39.94 -4.61
C VAL A 125 -38.03 -39.18 -3.28
N VAL A 126 -37.96 -39.93 -2.19
CA VAL A 126 -37.89 -39.38 -0.84
C VAL A 126 -36.43 -39.32 -0.40
N TYR A 127 -35.99 -38.12 -0.06
CA TYR A 127 -34.63 -37.83 0.42
C TYR A 127 -34.56 -38.01 1.94
N LYS A 128 -33.47 -38.58 2.44
CA LYS A 128 -33.31 -39.00 3.84
C LYS A 128 -32.64 -37.92 4.71
N TYR A 129 -31.72 -37.17 4.14
CA TYR A 129 -30.85 -36.26 4.90
C TYR A 129 -31.39 -34.83 4.99
N VAL A 130 -32.45 -34.50 4.26
CA VAL A 130 -33.14 -33.21 4.37
C VAL A 130 -34.61 -33.40 4.72
N ASP A 131 -35.16 -32.49 5.53
CA ASP A 131 -36.60 -32.44 5.80
C ASP A 131 -37.39 -31.71 4.70
N ASN A 132 -36.72 -30.93 3.85
CA ASN A 132 -37.33 -30.22 2.73
C ASN A 132 -36.42 -30.22 1.50
N VAL A 133 -36.97 -30.63 0.35
CA VAL A 133 -36.28 -30.64 -0.96
C VAL A 133 -35.87 -29.22 -1.40
N ASN A 134 -36.50 -28.17 -0.88
CA ASN A 134 -36.11 -26.79 -1.16
C ASN A 134 -34.67 -26.46 -0.70
N ILE A 135 -34.09 -27.22 0.24
CA ILE A 135 -32.67 -27.10 0.59
C ILE A 135 -31.81 -27.43 -0.64
N TYR A 136 -32.12 -28.50 -1.37
CA TYR A 136 -31.39 -28.86 -2.58
C TYR A 136 -31.56 -27.88 -3.73
N LYS A 137 -32.76 -27.33 -3.91
CA LYS A 137 -33.00 -26.24 -4.88
C LYS A 137 -32.13 -25.02 -4.57
N PHE A 138 -31.96 -24.70 -3.28
CA PHE A 138 -31.14 -23.58 -2.85
C PHE A 138 -29.64 -23.85 -3.05
N ILE A 139 -29.16 -25.07 -2.77
CA ILE A 139 -27.77 -25.47 -3.06
C ILE A 139 -27.49 -25.37 -4.58
N GLU A 140 -28.44 -25.77 -5.41
CA GLU A 140 -28.36 -25.60 -6.86
C GLU A 140 -28.27 -24.12 -7.26
N GLU A 141 -29.13 -23.27 -6.70
CA GLU A 141 -29.12 -21.83 -6.94
C GLU A 141 -27.76 -21.20 -6.59
N ILE A 142 -27.20 -21.55 -5.42
CA ILE A 142 -25.88 -21.07 -4.99
C ILE A 142 -24.79 -21.52 -5.97
N LYS A 143 -24.79 -22.79 -6.40
CA LYS A 143 -23.79 -23.31 -7.35
C LYS A 143 -23.85 -22.61 -8.70
N ALA A 144 -25.02 -22.10 -9.10
CA ALA A 144 -25.21 -21.38 -10.35
C ALA A 144 -24.70 -19.92 -10.31
N LEU A 145 -24.37 -19.39 -9.13
CA LEU A 145 -23.88 -18.01 -9.01
C LEU A 145 -22.47 -17.87 -9.63
N PRO A 146 -22.15 -16.72 -10.26
CA PRO A 146 -20.86 -16.48 -10.89
C PRO A 146 -19.72 -16.18 -9.90
N HIS A 147 -20.05 -15.64 -8.73
CA HIS A 147 -19.12 -15.22 -7.68
C HIS A 147 -19.64 -15.64 -6.30
N ASN A 148 -18.76 -15.72 -5.30
CA ASN A 148 -19.09 -16.13 -3.92
C ASN A 148 -19.83 -17.48 -3.80
N ASN A 149 -19.58 -18.39 -4.73
CA ASN A 149 -20.19 -19.72 -4.79
C ASN A 149 -19.28 -20.83 -4.23
N ASN A 150 -18.27 -20.46 -3.44
CA ASN A 150 -17.34 -21.43 -2.87
C ASN A 150 -18.02 -22.20 -1.73
N ILE A 151 -18.39 -23.44 -2.04
CA ILE A 151 -19.08 -24.36 -1.16
C ILE A 151 -18.09 -25.39 -0.63
N LYS A 152 -18.05 -25.55 0.69
CA LYS A 152 -17.24 -26.57 1.37
C LYS A 152 -18.11 -27.53 2.16
N GLY A 153 -17.91 -28.83 1.96
CA GLY A 153 -18.52 -29.85 2.81
C GLY A 153 -17.86 -29.90 4.19
N PHE A 154 -18.63 -30.10 5.26
CA PHE A 154 -18.13 -30.29 6.63
C PHE A 154 -18.75 -31.53 7.30
N GLU A 155 -18.02 -32.13 8.24
CA GLU A 155 -18.53 -33.16 9.17
C GLU A 155 -18.47 -32.66 10.61
N THR A 156 -17.50 -31.78 10.92
CA THR A 156 -17.25 -31.24 12.25
C THR A 156 -17.08 -29.72 12.22
N ALA A 157 -17.19 -29.04 13.36
CA ALA A 157 -16.88 -27.62 13.42
C ALA A 157 -15.38 -27.33 13.21
N GLU A 158 -14.50 -28.31 13.46
CA GLU A 158 -13.07 -28.20 13.18
C GLU A 158 -12.81 -28.02 11.68
N ASP A 159 -13.54 -28.72 10.82
CA ASP A 159 -13.45 -28.55 9.37
C ASP A 159 -13.75 -27.11 8.94
N ILE A 160 -14.79 -26.52 9.54
CA ILE A 160 -15.23 -25.14 9.26
C ILE A 160 -14.18 -24.15 9.76
N THR A 161 -13.77 -24.27 11.03
CA THR A 161 -12.84 -23.33 11.66
C THR A 161 -11.45 -23.38 11.04
N SER A 162 -10.95 -24.57 10.71
CA SER A 162 -9.68 -24.75 10.00
C SER A 162 -9.71 -24.08 8.63
N TYR A 163 -10.78 -24.32 7.87
CA TYR A 163 -10.96 -23.69 6.57
C TYR A 163 -11.05 -22.17 6.67
N LEU A 164 -11.88 -21.64 7.57
CA LEU A 164 -12.00 -20.19 7.79
C LEU A 164 -10.68 -19.56 8.18
N LYS A 165 -9.89 -20.23 9.03
CA LYS A 165 -8.56 -19.75 9.43
C LYS A 165 -7.61 -19.60 8.24
N GLU A 166 -7.61 -20.58 7.33
CA GLU A 166 -6.82 -20.50 6.09
C GLU A 166 -7.32 -19.38 5.17
N GLN A 167 -8.64 -19.25 4.99
CA GLN A 167 -9.23 -18.20 4.18
C GLN A 167 -8.91 -16.80 4.72
N PHE A 168 -9.04 -16.60 6.02
CA PHE A 168 -8.71 -15.32 6.67
C PHE A 168 -7.21 -15.01 6.56
N ALA A 169 -6.34 -16.00 6.72
CA ALA A 169 -4.90 -15.81 6.49
C ALA A 169 -4.60 -15.42 5.04
N GLY A 170 -5.30 -16.02 4.07
CA GLY A 170 -5.21 -15.70 2.65
C GLY A 170 -5.65 -14.27 2.34
N LEU A 171 -6.84 -13.88 2.81
CA LEU A 171 -7.38 -12.53 2.66
C LEU A 171 -6.46 -11.49 3.30
N PHE A 172 -5.95 -11.76 4.50
CA PHE A 172 -5.01 -10.87 5.17
C PHE A 172 -3.69 -10.74 4.40
N LYS A 173 -3.14 -11.85 3.89
CA LYS A 173 -1.95 -11.82 3.04
C LYS A 173 -2.19 -10.98 1.78
N GLN A 174 -3.34 -11.16 1.13
CA GLN A 174 -3.69 -10.41 -0.07
C GLN A 174 -3.82 -8.91 0.23
N PHE A 175 -4.52 -8.54 1.31
CA PHE A 175 -4.59 -7.15 1.78
C PHE A 175 -3.20 -6.54 2.03
N MET A 176 -2.28 -7.29 2.64
CA MET A 176 -0.91 -6.84 2.87
C MET A 176 -0.10 -6.66 1.57
N LEU A 177 -0.42 -7.40 0.50
CA LEU A 177 0.18 -7.21 -0.82
C LEU A 177 -0.43 -6.01 -1.56
N GLU A 178 -1.76 -5.86 -1.51
CA GLU A 178 -2.47 -4.74 -2.14
C GLU A 178 -2.10 -3.41 -1.50
N SER A 179 -1.99 -3.35 -0.18
CA SER A 179 -1.54 -2.14 0.52
C SER A 179 -0.13 -1.68 0.11
N LYS A 180 0.77 -2.60 -0.29
CA LYS A 180 2.06 -2.26 -0.89
C LYS A 180 1.90 -1.69 -2.29
N ARG A 181 1.08 -2.33 -3.13
CA ARG A 181 0.79 -1.85 -4.50
C ARG A 181 0.12 -0.48 -4.54
N VAL A 182 -0.74 -0.16 -3.57
CA VAL A 182 -1.35 1.18 -3.46
C VAL A 182 -0.28 2.24 -3.23
N LYS A 183 0.73 1.98 -2.38
CA LYS A 183 1.87 2.90 -2.19
C LYS A 183 2.68 3.08 -3.47
N GLU A 184 2.94 2.01 -4.20
CA GLU A 184 3.63 2.07 -5.50
C GLU A 184 2.84 2.91 -6.52
N THR A 185 1.51 2.74 -6.56
CA THR A 185 0.63 3.49 -7.47
C THR A 185 0.56 4.97 -7.10
N LEU A 186 0.53 5.31 -5.81
CA LEU A 186 0.60 6.70 -5.35
C LEU A 186 1.91 7.36 -5.78
N VAL A 187 3.04 6.68 -5.63
CA VAL A 187 4.35 7.18 -6.09
C VAL A 187 4.36 7.38 -7.61
N ILE A 188 3.76 6.48 -8.38
CA ILE A 188 3.63 6.63 -9.84
C ILE A 188 2.77 7.85 -10.18
N LYS A 189 1.65 8.08 -9.48
CA LYS A 189 0.78 9.24 -9.67
C LYS A 189 1.49 10.56 -9.32
N ASP A 190 2.33 10.54 -8.28
CA ASP A 190 3.16 11.70 -7.92
C ASP A 190 4.22 11.97 -8.99
N ILE A 191 4.82 10.93 -9.58
CA ILE A 191 5.72 11.06 -10.72
C ILE A 191 4.99 11.59 -11.95
N GLU A 192 3.77 11.09 -12.24
CA GLU A 192 2.96 11.56 -13.36
C GLU A 192 2.56 13.02 -13.19
N SER A 193 2.13 13.43 -11.99
CA SER A 193 1.81 14.82 -11.69
C SER A 193 3.05 15.72 -11.80
N THR A 194 4.20 15.27 -11.27
CA THR A 194 5.47 15.98 -11.41
C THR A 194 5.88 16.10 -12.88
N ALA A 195 5.77 15.03 -13.67
CA ALA A 195 6.06 15.05 -15.10
C ALA A 195 5.09 15.95 -15.88
N LYS A 196 3.82 15.99 -15.48
CA LYS A 196 2.82 16.91 -16.04
C LYS A 196 3.17 18.36 -15.71
N THR A 197 3.51 18.67 -14.46
CA THR A 197 3.97 20.01 -14.06
C THR A 197 5.25 20.40 -14.78
N LEU A 198 6.21 19.49 -14.94
CA LEU A 198 7.41 19.72 -15.73
C LEU A 198 7.05 20.01 -17.19
N ARG A 199 6.10 19.29 -17.78
CA ARG A 199 5.63 19.52 -19.15
C ARG A 199 4.92 20.87 -19.28
N GLU A 200 4.02 21.20 -18.36
CA GLU A 200 3.33 22.51 -18.32
C GLU A 200 4.33 23.66 -18.13
N MET A 201 5.37 23.48 -17.32
CA MET A 201 6.47 24.43 -17.21
C MET A 201 7.26 24.53 -18.51
N VAL A 202 7.60 23.41 -19.16
CA VAL A 202 8.30 23.41 -20.46
C VAL A 202 7.46 24.08 -21.55
N ASP A 203 6.15 23.84 -21.56
CA ASP A 203 5.22 24.41 -22.53
C ASP A 203 5.01 25.91 -22.26
N TYR A 204 4.89 26.33 -20.99
CA TYR A 204 4.90 27.74 -20.57
C TYR A 204 6.20 28.43 -20.98
N LEU A 205 7.35 27.79 -20.75
CA LEU A 205 8.67 28.29 -21.18
C LEU A 205 8.81 28.35 -22.71
N LYS A 206 8.14 27.47 -23.46
CA LYS A 206 8.10 27.52 -24.93
C LYS A 206 7.16 28.61 -25.45
N GLU A 207 6.01 28.80 -24.85
CA GLU A 207 5.07 29.87 -25.24
C GLU A 207 5.65 31.26 -24.91
N GLU A 208 6.41 31.38 -23.82
CA GLU A 208 7.12 32.61 -23.41
C GLU A 208 8.50 32.78 -24.10
N SER A 209 8.99 31.76 -24.83
CA SER A 209 10.27 31.80 -25.56
C SER A 209 10.30 32.71 -26.79
N GLN A 210 9.21 33.42 -27.12
CA GLN A 210 9.26 34.47 -28.15
C GLN A 210 9.95 35.77 -27.70
N GLY A 211 10.51 35.84 -26.50
CA GLY A 211 11.50 36.88 -26.21
C GLY A 211 11.95 36.93 -24.76
N LYS A 212 13.13 36.34 -24.48
CA LYS A 212 14.23 36.87 -23.65
C LYS A 212 15.13 35.73 -23.16
N ASP A 213 16.28 35.57 -23.81
CA ASP A 213 17.37 34.64 -23.47
C ASP A 213 17.97 34.81 -22.05
N GLU A 214 17.56 35.83 -21.30
CA GLU A 214 18.11 36.13 -19.96
C GLU A 214 17.54 35.24 -18.84
N GLU A 215 16.30 34.77 -18.93
CA GLU A 215 15.70 33.92 -17.90
C GLU A 215 16.06 32.42 -18.06
N MET A 216 16.23 31.97 -19.31
CA MET A 216 16.77 30.63 -19.61
C MET A 216 18.17 30.43 -19.00
N ASN A 217 18.99 31.50 -19.04
CA ASN A 217 20.31 31.51 -18.41
C ASN A 217 20.25 31.40 -16.87
N ARG A 218 19.21 31.92 -16.20
CA ARG A 218 19.09 31.83 -14.72
C ARG A 218 18.76 30.42 -14.25
N ILE A 219 17.90 29.71 -14.97
CA ILE A 219 17.43 28.36 -14.58
C ILE A 219 18.52 27.30 -14.80
N ILE A 220 19.31 27.45 -15.87
CA ILE A 220 20.49 26.63 -16.14
C ILE A 220 21.55 26.76 -15.01
N ARG A 221 21.69 27.94 -14.40
CA ARG A 221 22.69 28.23 -13.36
C ARG A 221 22.39 27.61 -12.00
N VAL A 222 21.12 27.44 -11.63
CA VAL A 222 20.71 26.84 -10.34
C VAL A 222 20.87 25.31 -10.34
N SER A 223 20.72 24.68 -11.51
CA SER A 223 20.83 23.22 -11.67
C SER A 223 22.20 22.74 -12.16
N HIS A 224 23.18 23.65 -12.28
CA HIS A 224 24.49 23.30 -12.82
C HIS A 224 25.26 22.32 -11.92
N PRO A 225 25.82 21.22 -12.44
CA PRO A 225 26.53 20.20 -11.65
C PRO A 225 27.67 20.76 -10.77
N ILE A 226 28.33 21.85 -11.23
CA ILE A 226 29.37 22.56 -10.48
C ILE A 226 28.92 23.00 -9.07
N VAL A 227 27.66 23.41 -8.92
CA VAL A 227 27.12 23.90 -7.65
C VAL A 227 27.09 22.78 -6.61
N ASN A 228 26.65 21.59 -7.02
CA ASN A 228 26.62 20.42 -6.14
C ASN A 228 28.03 19.97 -5.78
N ARG A 229 28.96 19.98 -6.74
CA ARG A 229 30.36 19.60 -6.49
C ARG A 229 31.04 20.57 -5.52
N ILE A 230 30.86 21.87 -5.70
CA ILE A 230 31.43 22.90 -4.82
C ILE A 230 30.84 22.81 -3.41
N LYS A 231 29.53 22.58 -3.27
CA LYS A 231 28.90 22.36 -1.97
C LYS A 231 29.52 21.18 -1.23
N GLN A 232 29.77 20.07 -1.92
CA GLN A 232 30.45 18.89 -1.35
C GLN A 232 31.89 19.21 -0.93
N VAL A 233 32.68 19.83 -1.82
CA VAL A 233 34.09 20.13 -1.56
C VAL A 233 34.27 21.10 -0.39
N LEU A 234 33.37 22.08 -0.26
CA LEU A 234 33.44 23.14 0.75
C LEU A 234 32.64 22.84 2.02
N GLY A 235 31.84 21.76 2.04
CA GLY A 235 30.96 21.42 3.17
C GLY A 235 29.90 22.50 3.41
N VAL A 236 29.18 22.89 2.37
CA VAL A 236 28.17 23.95 2.41
C VAL A 236 26.77 23.35 2.37
N ASP A 237 26.02 23.51 3.46
CA ASP A 237 24.65 22.98 3.58
C ASP A 237 23.57 23.94 3.05
N TYR A 238 23.92 25.19 2.73
CA TYR A 238 23.00 26.19 2.20
C TYR A 238 23.04 26.29 0.67
N ASN A 239 22.01 26.87 0.08
CA ASN A 239 21.94 27.09 -1.36
C ASN A 239 22.87 28.22 -1.80
N ILE A 240 23.67 27.93 -2.83
CA ILE A 240 24.61 28.88 -3.44
C ILE A 240 24.29 28.99 -4.92
N TYR A 241 24.60 30.16 -5.48
CA TYR A 241 24.36 30.49 -6.88
C TYR A 241 25.64 31.10 -7.43
N ILE A 242 26.07 30.64 -8.60
CA ILE A 242 27.34 31.01 -9.23
C ILE A 242 27.03 31.38 -10.68
N GLU A 243 27.17 32.67 -11.03
CA GLU A 243 26.97 33.14 -12.40
C GLU A 243 28.24 33.05 -13.24
N GLY A 244 29.39 33.18 -12.60
CA GLY A 244 30.67 33.21 -13.27
C GLY A 244 31.85 33.06 -12.30
N ILE A 245 33.04 33.27 -12.85
CA ILE A 245 34.29 33.06 -12.10
C ILE A 245 34.40 34.01 -10.90
N ALA A 246 33.91 35.25 -11.02
CA ALA A 246 33.96 36.25 -9.96
C ALA A 246 33.17 35.83 -8.70
N ASP A 247 32.01 35.18 -8.86
CA ASP A 247 31.22 34.69 -7.72
C ASP A 247 31.91 33.53 -7.01
N LEU A 248 32.55 32.66 -7.79
CA LEU A 248 33.31 31.53 -7.28
C LEU A 248 34.55 32.00 -6.51
N GLU A 249 35.27 32.98 -7.05
CA GLU A 249 36.40 33.65 -6.39
C GLU A 249 35.96 34.29 -5.08
N ALA A 250 34.86 35.04 -5.09
CA ALA A 250 34.30 35.68 -3.89
C ALA A 250 33.95 34.63 -2.82
N LEU A 251 33.35 33.50 -3.22
CA LEU A 251 32.98 32.41 -2.32
C LEU A 251 34.21 31.71 -1.71
N LEU A 252 35.24 31.45 -2.52
CA LEU A 252 36.49 30.81 -2.07
C LEU A 252 37.28 31.75 -1.14
N ASN A 253 37.38 33.03 -1.48
CA ASN A 253 37.99 34.06 -0.65
C ASN A 253 37.28 34.21 0.69
N ALA A 254 35.94 34.24 0.71
CA ALA A 254 35.14 34.30 1.93
C ALA A 254 35.36 33.09 2.85
N ARG A 255 35.74 31.93 2.28
CA ARG A 255 36.07 30.71 3.02
C ARG A 255 37.56 30.59 3.37
N GLY A 256 38.37 31.60 3.06
CA GLY A 256 39.79 31.68 3.40
C GLY A 256 40.71 30.91 2.46
N TYR A 257 40.25 30.57 1.26
CA TYR A 257 41.14 30.09 0.20
C TYR A 257 41.84 31.29 -0.44
N ARG A 258 43.09 31.11 -0.86
CA ARG A 258 43.86 32.07 -1.64
C ARG A 258 44.25 31.45 -2.96
N LEU A 259 44.13 32.23 -4.03
CA LEU A 259 44.61 31.81 -5.33
C LEU A 259 46.15 31.81 -5.30
N VAL A 260 46.73 30.67 -5.64
CA VAL A 260 48.17 30.51 -5.87
C VAL A 260 48.33 30.25 -7.36
N GLU A 261 48.76 31.27 -8.08
CA GLU A 261 49.14 31.15 -9.48
C GLU A 261 50.49 30.43 -9.55
N GLY A 262 50.51 29.25 -10.16
CA GLY A 262 51.70 28.41 -10.21
C GLY A 262 51.69 27.47 -11.41
N PHE A 263 52.87 27.08 -11.85
CA PHE A 263 53.07 26.06 -12.90
C PHE A 263 53.09 24.67 -12.22
N PRO A 264 52.38 23.64 -12.72
CA PRO A 264 51.70 23.58 -14.02
C PRO A 264 50.24 24.06 -14.06
N ASP A 265 49.53 24.10 -12.92
CA ASP A 265 48.12 24.56 -12.82
C ASP A 265 47.94 25.53 -11.66
N SER A 266 47.11 26.56 -11.85
CA SER A 266 46.66 27.47 -10.77
C SER A 266 45.72 26.75 -9.81
N TYR A 267 45.90 26.97 -8.50
CA TYR A 267 45.06 26.31 -7.48
C TYR A 267 44.67 27.24 -6.33
N TRP A 268 43.57 26.90 -5.69
CA TRP A 268 43.06 27.57 -4.50
C TRP A 268 43.53 26.84 -3.25
N GLU A 269 44.34 27.50 -2.43
CA GLU A 269 44.90 26.92 -1.21
C GLU A 269 44.27 27.52 0.05
N ARG A 270 43.85 26.66 0.98
CA ARG A 270 43.49 27.05 2.34
C ARG A 270 44.30 26.23 3.34
N THR A 271 44.91 26.93 4.29
CA THR A 271 45.61 26.30 5.41
C THR A 271 44.80 26.44 6.69
N PHE A 272 44.68 25.36 7.46
CA PHE A 272 44.07 25.36 8.78
C PHE A 272 44.78 24.40 9.72
N ASN A 273 44.71 24.67 11.03
CA ASN A 273 45.31 23.80 12.04
C ASN A 273 44.29 22.77 12.49
N ARG A 274 44.68 21.49 12.47
CA ARG A 274 43.90 20.39 13.04
C ARG A 274 44.72 19.76 14.16
N SER A 275 44.36 20.05 15.41
CA SER A 275 45.14 19.61 16.58
C SER A 275 46.62 20.05 16.50
N ASN A 276 47.57 19.10 16.38
CA ASN A 276 49.03 19.32 16.29
C ASN A 276 49.59 19.32 14.85
N SER A 277 48.74 19.29 13.83
CA SER A 277 49.15 19.30 12.43
C SER A 277 48.59 20.51 11.67
N LYS A 278 49.41 21.00 10.74
CA LYS A 278 49.04 22.02 9.77
C LYS A 278 48.52 21.29 8.53
N VAL A 279 47.24 21.47 8.24
CA VAL A 279 46.58 20.87 7.08
C VAL A 279 46.46 21.92 5.99
N VAL A 280 46.89 21.56 4.78
CA VAL A 280 46.81 22.39 3.59
C VAL A 280 45.89 21.70 2.58
N LYS A 281 44.77 22.35 2.27
CA LYS A 281 43.78 21.87 1.29
C LYS A 281 43.89 22.71 0.02
N ARG A 282 44.07 22.05 -1.13
CA ARG A 282 44.16 22.64 -2.46
C ARG A 282 42.97 22.23 -3.32
N ILE A 283 42.42 23.17 -4.08
CA ILE A 283 41.32 22.94 -5.02
C ILE A 283 41.78 23.42 -6.41
N PHE A 284 41.70 22.54 -7.40
CA PHE A 284 41.98 22.83 -8.80
C PHE A 284 40.65 22.91 -9.55
N ILE A 285 40.47 23.96 -10.35
CA ILE A 285 39.25 24.23 -11.10
C ILE A 285 39.66 24.49 -12.54
N GLU A 286 39.10 23.72 -13.48
CA GLU A 286 39.45 23.85 -14.90
C GLU A 286 38.83 25.11 -15.52
N GLU A 287 39.62 25.88 -16.28
CA GLU A 287 39.15 27.10 -16.96
C GLU A 287 38.10 26.83 -18.04
N SER A 288 38.05 25.60 -18.58
CA SER A 288 37.09 25.18 -19.61
C SER A 288 35.62 25.21 -19.16
N LEU A 289 35.37 25.32 -17.85
CA LEU A 289 34.05 25.52 -17.26
C LEU A 289 33.48 26.93 -17.51
N PHE A 290 34.33 27.88 -17.93
CA PHE A 290 33.95 29.28 -18.08
C PHE A 290 34.16 29.76 -19.52
N GLU A 291 33.21 30.52 -20.04
CA GLU A 291 33.25 31.16 -21.36
C GLU A 291 32.94 32.65 -21.17
N GLU A 292 33.85 33.54 -21.60
CA GLU A 292 33.76 35.00 -21.38
C GLU A 292 33.51 35.40 -19.90
N GLY A 293 34.06 34.63 -18.95
CA GLY A 293 33.90 34.85 -17.51
C GLY A 293 32.55 34.42 -16.92
N LYS A 294 31.64 33.91 -17.75
CA LYS A 294 30.37 33.30 -17.31
C LYS A 294 30.49 31.78 -17.30
N LEU A 295 29.71 31.14 -16.43
CA LEU A 295 29.66 29.69 -16.35
C LEU A 295 29.04 29.12 -17.64
N LYS A 296 29.79 28.26 -18.34
CA LYS A 296 29.32 27.58 -19.55
C LYS A 296 28.29 26.52 -19.18
N TYR A 297 27.26 26.34 -20.01
CA TYR A 297 26.29 25.28 -19.81
C TYR A 297 26.89 23.90 -20.11
N ILE A 298 26.89 23.01 -19.12
CA ILE A 298 27.26 21.60 -19.25
C ILE A 298 26.06 20.74 -18.82
N LYS A 299 25.67 19.78 -19.67
CA LYS A 299 24.64 18.81 -19.30
C LYS A 299 25.18 17.89 -18.22
N GLN A 300 24.31 17.43 -17.32
CA GLN A 300 24.71 16.52 -16.25
C GLN A 300 25.34 15.20 -16.75
N ALA A 301 24.96 14.74 -17.95
CA ALA A 301 25.54 13.54 -18.59
C ALA A 301 26.97 13.76 -19.12
N ASP A 302 27.34 15.01 -19.39
CA ASP A 302 28.65 15.39 -19.94
C ASP A 302 29.60 15.93 -18.85
N TRP A 303 29.22 15.78 -17.57
CA TRP A 303 30.03 16.22 -16.43
C TRP A 303 31.14 15.21 -16.10
N ASP A 304 32.38 15.71 -15.99
CA ASP A 304 33.55 14.96 -15.53
C ASP A 304 33.98 15.48 -14.14
N ASP A 305 34.15 14.58 -13.17
CA ASP A 305 34.61 14.94 -11.83
C ASP A 305 36.05 15.50 -11.81
N ASN A 306 36.82 15.31 -12.90
CA ASN A 306 38.13 15.93 -13.08
C ASN A 306 38.08 17.45 -13.24
N PHE A 307 36.91 18.03 -13.55
CA PHE A 307 36.73 19.48 -13.64
C PHE A 307 37.00 20.19 -12.30
N ILE A 308 36.83 19.50 -11.16
CA ILE A 308 37.19 20.01 -9.83
C ILE A 308 37.92 18.92 -9.04
N LYS A 309 39.24 19.09 -8.89
CA LYS A 309 40.11 18.19 -8.10
C LYS A 309 40.45 18.82 -6.76
N THR A 310 40.63 17.98 -5.75
CA THR A 310 41.01 18.42 -4.41
C THR A 310 42.16 17.58 -3.86
N GLU A 311 43.17 18.24 -3.30
CA GLU A 311 44.28 17.60 -2.60
C GLU A 311 44.35 18.08 -1.16
N GLU A 312 44.65 17.17 -0.23
CA GLU A 312 44.84 17.50 1.19
C GLU A 312 46.20 16.96 1.63
N THR A 313 47.04 17.84 2.17
CA THR A 313 48.36 17.47 2.71
C THR A 313 48.42 17.87 4.19
N GLU A 314 48.96 16.98 5.02
CA GLU A 314 49.07 17.17 6.45
C GLU A 314 50.53 17.16 6.89
N THR A 315 50.98 18.26 7.47
CA THR A 315 52.34 18.38 8.03
C THR A 315 52.25 18.40 9.55
N LYS A 316 52.85 17.40 10.22
CA LYS A 316 52.95 17.39 11.69
C LYS A 316 53.98 18.43 12.15
N ASN A 317 53.65 19.24 13.15
CA ASN A 317 54.62 20.14 13.77
C ASN A 317 55.61 19.30 14.60
N ASN A 318 56.80 19.04 14.06
CA ASN A 318 57.95 18.64 14.87
C ASN A 318 58.49 19.88 15.59
N LEU A 319 57.97 20.16 16.78
CA LEU A 319 58.65 21.02 17.76
C LEU A 319 59.69 20.16 18.48
N LEU A 320 60.90 20.08 17.93
CA LEU A 320 62.15 19.87 18.66
C LEU A 320 63.32 20.27 17.76
N ASN A 321 64.10 21.21 18.27
CA ASN A 321 65.39 21.72 17.82
C ASN A 321 65.38 22.91 16.86
N ASP A 322 65.22 24.09 17.45
CA ASP A 322 66.05 25.24 17.10
C ASP A 322 66.46 25.95 18.40
N ASP A 323 67.41 25.33 19.11
CA ASP A 323 68.27 25.99 20.10
C ASP A 323 69.41 26.64 19.31
N LEU A 324 69.41 27.96 19.20
CA LEU A 324 70.55 28.79 18.79
C LEU A 324 70.42 30.14 19.48
N PRO A 325 71.49 30.85 19.90
CA PRO A 325 72.92 30.50 20.04
C PRO A 325 73.50 30.84 21.45
N PHE A 326 74.52 30.11 21.90
CA PHE A 326 75.76 30.59 22.59
C PHE A 326 76.64 29.41 22.98
#